data_AF-A0A449GC08-F1
#
_entry.id   AF-A0A449GC08-F1
#
_cell.length_a   1.000
_cell.length_b   1.000
_cell.length_c   1.000
_cell.angle_alpha   90.00
_cell.angle_beta   90.00
_cell.angle_gamma   90.00
#
_symmetry.space_group_name_H-M   'P 1'
#
loop_
_entity.id
_entity.type
_entity.pdbx_description
1 polymer ?
#
loop_
_entity_poly.entity_id
_entity_poly.type
_entity_poly.pdbx_seq_one_letter_code
_entity_poly.pdbx_strand_id
1 'polypeptide(L)'
;MRPAIGAALIRCGECGGYEYGGAPGCRRCAALVDDLVEEKWRRWRADRAGEPEHELARRVADEPDRHDWRVVDAALDRLGCTECGDRLGRGPATCAACTLAHGFRYAAVETDRPGVPPGNEHAVRVNVSVVRRPAATSPQELLIRRLLLPALLIGLLPTTAQAQRLSAAAKADPSPERVTALVDAWLTAAGVPLPAP
;
A
#
# COMPACT_ATOMS: atom_id res chain seq x y z
N MET A 1 3.48 -6.51 -11.64
CA MET A 1 4.69 -7.19 -11.11
C MET A 1 5.31 -6.32 -10.03
N ARG A 2 5.64 -6.86 -8.86
CA ARG A 2 6.30 -6.10 -7.77
C ARG A 2 7.75 -5.74 -8.16
N PRO A 3 8.26 -4.52 -7.87
CA PRO A 3 9.64 -4.15 -8.14
C PRO A 3 10.67 -5.07 -7.46
N ALA A 4 11.81 -5.28 -8.12
CA ALA A 4 12.95 -5.98 -7.54
C ALA A 4 13.59 -5.14 -6.41
N ILE A 5 14.29 -5.81 -5.49
CA ILE A 5 15.08 -5.13 -4.44
C ILE A 5 16.21 -4.35 -5.12
N GLY A 6 16.40 -3.09 -4.75
CA GLY A 6 17.40 -2.20 -5.34
C GLY A 6 17.07 -1.69 -6.75
N ALA A 7 15.87 -1.94 -7.27
CA ALA A 7 15.44 -1.35 -8.54
C ALA A 7 15.44 0.18 -8.46
N ALA A 8 15.72 0.84 -9.59
CA ALA A 8 15.62 2.29 -9.67
C ALA A 8 14.16 2.76 -9.49
N LEU A 9 13.97 3.92 -8.87
CA LEU A 9 12.67 4.57 -8.82
C LEU A 9 12.31 5.14 -10.19
N ILE A 10 11.06 4.99 -10.59
CA ILE A 10 10.54 5.39 -11.90
C ILE A 10 9.55 6.54 -11.71
N ARG A 11 9.67 7.60 -12.53
CA ARG A 11 8.65 8.66 -12.59
C ARG A 11 7.40 8.15 -13.31
N CYS A 12 6.25 8.38 -12.70
CA CYS A 12 4.96 8.11 -13.30
C CYS A 12 4.63 9.18 -14.33
N GLY A 13 4.47 8.79 -15.59
CA GLY A 13 4.11 9.71 -16.69
C GLY A 13 2.70 10.33 -16.59
N GLU A 14 1.86 9.88 -15.66
CA GLU A 14 0.52 10.45 -15.45
C GLU A 14 0.49 11.50 -14.32
N CYS A 15 1.15 11.23 -13.18
CA CYS A 15 1.08 12.12 -12.01
C CYS A 15 2.40 12.82 -11.66
N GLY A 16 3.50 12.58 -12.38
CA GLY A 16 4.83 13.14 -12.10
C GLY A 16 5.52 12.62 -10.81
N GLY A 17 4.76 12.06 -9.87
CA GLY A 17 5.30 11.34 -8.71
C GLY A 17 6.00 10.03 -9.09
N TYR A 18 6.43 9.25 -8.10
CA TYR A 18 6.99 7.92 -8.35
C TYR A 18 5.90 6.88 -8.65
N GLU A 19 6.19 5.95 -9.55
CA GLU A 19 5.36 4.76 -9.76
C GLU A 19 5.10 4.01 -8.45
N TYR A 20 3.94 3.35 -8.35
CA TYR A 20 3.38 2.77 -7.11
C TYR A 20 3.01 3.78 -6.02
N GLY A 21 3.19 5.09 -6.25
CA GLY A 21 2.84 6.11 -5.27
C GLY A 21 1.34 6.37 -5.12
N GLY A 22 0.44 5.52 -5.63
CA GLY A 22 -1.01 5.56 -5.44
C GLY A 22 -1.68 6.95 -5.41
N ALA A 23 -1.30 7.86 -6.31
CA ALA A 23 -1.81 9.22 -6.28
C ALA A 23 -3.33 9.28 -6.54
N PRO A 24 -4.11 10.05 -5.77
CA PRO A 24 -5.53 10.25 -6.06
C PRO A 24 -5.72 10.73 -7.52
N GLY A 25 -6.58 10.03 -8.25
CA GLY A 25 -6.85 10.32 -9.66
C GLY A 25 -5.82 9.79 -10.66
N CYS A 26 -4.69 9.23 -10.22
CA CYS A 26 -3.69 8.63 -11.12
C CYS A 26 -3.98 7.15 -11.34
N ARG A 27 -4.45 6.82 -12.56
CA ARG A 27 -4.83 5.45 -12.92
C ARG A 27 -3.64 4.52 -12.98
N ARG A 28 -2.49 4.98 -13.49
CA ARG A 28 -1.25 4.19 -13.58
C ARG A 28 -0.79 3.74 -12.19
N CYS A 29 -0.65 4.68 -11.25
CA CYS A 29 -0.19 4.35 -9.91
C CYS A 29 -1.21 3.49 -9.14
N ALA A 30 -2.51 3.75 -9.31
CA ALA A 30 -3.55 2.91 -8.72
C ALA A 30 -3.48 1.46 -9.23
N ALA A 31 -3.38 1.27 -10.55
CA ALA A 31 -3.26 -0.05 -11.17
C ALA A 31 -2.01 -0.81 -10.70
N LEU A 32 -0.85 -0.13 -10.64
CA LEU A 32 0.40 -0.73 -10.16
C LEU A 32 0.31 -1.20 -8.70
N VAL A 33 -0.38 -0.45 -7.84
CA VAL A 33 -0.61 -0.85 -6.43
C VAL A 33 -1.59 -2.01 -6.36
N ASP A 34 -2.71 -1.97 -7.09
CA ASP A 34 -3.69 -3.05 -7.13
C ASP A 34 -3.08 -4.36 -7.69
N ASP A 35 -2.17 -4.27 -8.66
CA ASP A 35 -1.44 -5.41 -9.21
C ASP A 35 -0.60 -6.16 -8.17
N LEU A 36 -0.11 -5.49 -7.12
CA LEU A 36 0.62 -6.16 -6.01
C LEU A 36 -0.26 -7.18 -5.29
N VAL A 37 -1.54 -6.83 -5.15
CA VAL A 37 -2.57 -7.59 -4.45
C VAL A 37 -3.14 -8.66 -5.38
N GLU A 38 -3.50 -8.28 -6.60
CA GLU A 38 -4.07 -9.17 -7.61
C GLU A 38 -3.10 -10.26 -8.07
N GLU A 39 -1.80 -9.98 -8.18
CA GLU A 39 -0.79 -10.99 -8.50
C GLU A 39 -0.71 -12.08 -7.43
N LYS A 40 -0.77 -11.71 -6.14
CA LYS A 40 -0.76 -12.67 -5.04
C LYS A 40 -2.03 -13.51 -5.03
N TRP A 41 -3.18 -12.88 -5.24
CA TRP A 41 -4.45 -13.60 -5.32
C TRP A 41 -4.47 -14.65 -6.42
N ARG A 42 -4.07 -14.27 -7.66
CA ARG A 42 -4.03 -15.21 -8.79
C ARG A 42 -3.17 -16.43 -8.49
N ARG A 43 -2.01 -16.24 -7.86
CA ARG A 43 -1.13 -17.36 -7.45
C ARG A 43 -1.78 -18.22 -6.37
N TRP A 44 -2.34 -17.61 -5.33
CA TRP A 44 -2.99 -18.34 -4.24
C TRP A 44 -4.23 -19.11 -4.71
N ARG A 45 -4.97 -18.56 -5.68
CA ARG A 45 -6.17 -19.18 -6.27
C ARG A 45 -5.84 -20.31 -7.25
N ALA A 46 -4.64 -20.32 -7.84
CA ALA A 46 -4.27 -21.35 -8.84
C ALA A 46 -4.47 -22.78 -8.30
N ASP A 47 -4.13 -23.02 -7.03
CA ASP A 47 -4.30 -24.32 -6.36
C ASP A 47 -5.74 -24.60 -5.90
N ARG A 48 -6.67 -23.65 -6.12
CA ARG A 48 -8.07 -23.64 -5.67
C ARG A 48 -9.05 -23.36 -6.81
N ALA A 49 -8.65 -23.66 -8.06
CA ALA A 49 -9.36 -23.24 -9.25
C ALA A 49 -10.82 -23.74 -9.34
N GLY A 50 -11.14 -24.85 -8.67
CA GLY A 50 -12.49 -25.44 -8.62
C GLY A 50 -13.45 -24.82 -7.61
N GLU A 51 -12.99 -23.96 -6.70
CA GLU A 51 -13.85 -23.29 -5.72
C GLU A 51 -14.40 -21.95 -6.26
N PRO A 52 -15.68 -21.61 -5.97
CA PRO A 52 -16.26 -20.31 -6.34
C PRO A 52 -15.47 -19.15 -5.74
N GLU A 53 -15.06 -18.18 -6.57
CA GLU A 53 -14.16 -17.10 -6.14
C GLU A 53 -14.76 -16.25 -5.00
N HIS A 54 -16.06 -15.99 -5.05
CA HIS A 54 -16.75 -15.23 -4.01
C HIS A 54 -16.78 -15.96 -2.66
N GLU A 55 -16.94 -17.28 -2.64
CA GLU A 55 -16.92 -18.07 -1.40
C GLU A 55 -15.52 -18.11 -0.78
N LEU A 56 -14.48 -18.25 -1.62
CA LEU A 56 -13.09 -18.12 -1.19
C LEU A 56 -12.82 -16.75 -0.58
N ALA A 57 -13.26 -15.67 -1.23
CA ALA A 57 -13.09 -14.31 -0.74
C ALA A 57 -13.76 -14.11 0.63
N ARG A 58 -14.97 -14.62 0.82
CA ARG A 58 -15.65 -14.58 2.12
C ARG A 58 -14.86 -15.30 3.21
N ARG A 59 -14.45 -16.55 2.96
CA ARG A 59 -13.68 -17.34 3.93
C ARG A 59 -12.38 -16.65 4.32
N VAL A 60 -11.66 -16.08 3.35
CA VAL A 60 -10.42 -15.33 3.61
C VAL A 60 -10.68 -14.08 4.44
N ALA A 61 -11.77 -13.36 4.17
CA ALA A 61 -12.13 -12.15 4.91
C ALA A 61 -12.56 -12.45 6.36
N ASP A 62 -13.15 -13.62 6.60
CA ASP A 62 -13.54 -14.09 7.94
C ASP A 62 -12.35 -14.61 8.77
N GLU A 63 -11.26 -15.03 8.12
CA GLU A 63 -10.07 -15.61 8.75
C GLU A 63 -8.76 -14.86 8.39
N PRO A 64 -8.68 -13.53 8.56
CA PRO A 64 -7.56 -12.74 8.05
C PRO A 64 -6.21 -13.19 8.61
N ASP A 65 -6.16 -13.62 9.88
CA ASP A 65 -4.97 -14.08 10.60
C ASP A 65 -4.37 -15.38 10.06
N ARG A 66 -5.06 -16.08 9.16
CA ARG A 66 -4.58 -17.31 8.50
C ARG A 66 -4.00 -17.07 7.12
N HIS A 67 -4.02 -15.82 6.64
CA HIS A 67 -3.74 -15.49 5.25
C HIS A 67 -2.73 -14.35 5.12
N ASP A 68 -1.91 -14.41 4.07
CA ASP A 68 -1.03 -13.31 3.67
C ASP A 68 -1.87 -12.06 3.41
N TRP A 69 -1.41 -10.90 3.89
CA TRP A 69 -2.18 -9.66 3.80
C TRP A 69 -2.63 -9.30 2.39
N ARG A 70 -1.88 -9.64 1.34
CA ARG A 70 -2.31 -9.37 -0.06
C ARG A 70 -3.46 -10.27 -0.46
N VAL A 71 -3.52 -11.50 0.07
CA VAL A 71 -4.66 -12.39 -0.17
C VAL A 71 -5.90 -11.85 0.53
N VAL A 72 -5.76 -11.34 1.77
CA VAL A 72 -6.84 -10.66 2.50
C VAL A 72 -7.32 -9.41 1.77
N ASP A 73 -6.40 -8.52 1.39
CA ASP A 73 -6.71 -7.28 0.68
C ASP A 73 -7.33 -7.54 -0.71
N ALA A 74 -7.02 -8.67 -1.35
CA ALA A 74 -7.63 -9.10 -2.61
C ALA A 74 -9.02 -9.72 -2.41
N ALA A 75 -9.20 -10.46 -1.31
CA ALA A 75 -10.49 -11.03 -0.94
C ALA A 75 -11.50 -9.91 -0.64
N LEU A 76 -11.11 -8.90 0.14
CA LEU A 76 -11.95 -7.73 0.42
C LEU A 76 -12.37 -7.00 -0.87
N ASP A 77 -11.50 -6.92 -1.87
CA ASP A 77 -11.80 -6.31 -3.18
C ASP A 77 -12.86 -7.04 -4.00
N ARG A 78 -13.10 -8.32 -3.70
CA ARG A 78 -14.10 -9.17 -4.36
C ARG A 78 -15.45 -9.14 -3.66
N LEU A 79 -15.52 -8.49 -2.49
CA LEU A 79 -16.73 -8.36 -1.70
C LEU A 79 -17.27 -6.94 -1.85
N GLY A 80 -18.55 -6.82 -2.19
CA GLY A 80 -19.26 -5.54 -2.14
C GLY A 80 -19.64 -5.19 -0.70
N CYS A 81 -19.51 -3.93 -0.33
CA CYS A 81 -20.05 -3.42 0.93
C CYS A 81 -21.55 -3.21 0.78
N THR A 82 -22.35 -3.86 1.63
CA THR A 82 -23.81 -3.75 1.61
C THR A 82 -24.33 -2.40 2.12
N GLU A 83 -23.50 -1.60 2.79
CA GLU A 83 -23.88 -0.27 3.28
C GLU A 83 -23.63 0.84 2.26
N CYS A 84 -22.43 0.89 1.66
CA CYS A 84 -22.04 1.99 0.78
C CYS A 84 -21.93 1.61 -0.72
N GLY A 85 -22.06 0.33 -1.07
CA GLY A 85 -21.98 -0.17 -2.44
C GLY A 85 -20.58 -0.24 -3.05
N ASP A 86 -19.56 0.28 -2.38
CA ASP A 86 -18.16 0.18 -2.80
C ASP A 86 -17.57 -1.21 -2.47
N ARG A 87 -16.33 -1.48 -2.87
CA ARG A 87 -15.59 -2.66 -2.40
C ARG A 87 -15.40 -2.60 -0.87
N LEU A 88 -15.57 -3.73 -0.20
CA LEU A 88 -15.48 -3.82 1.24
C LEU A 88 -14.11 -3.34 1.73
N GLY A 89 -14.10 -2.37 2.65
CA GLY A 89 -12.87 -1.77 3.17
C GLY A 89 -12.29 -0.62 2.34
N ARG A 90 -12.85 -0.29 1.16
CA ARG A 90 -12.45 0.87 0.34
C ARG A 90 -13.37 2.07 0.44
N GLY A 91 -14.60 1.88 0.93
CA GLY A 91 -15.59 2.94 1.08
C GLY A 91 -15.18 4.07 2.04
N PRO A 92 -16.02 5.13 2.13
CA PRO A 92 -15.73 6.34 2.88
C PRO A 92 -15.49 6.06 4.37
N ALA A 93 -14.82 7.00 5.06
CA ALA A 93 -14.55 6.90 6.50
C ALA A 93 -15.82 6.72 7.35
N THR A 94 -16.94 7.26 6.86
CA THR A 94 -18.26 7.24 7.51
C THR A 94 -18.99 5.91 7.39
N CYS A 95 -18.54 4.98 6.54
CA CYS A 95 -19.15 3.65 6.43
C CYS A 95 -18.59 2.71 7.51
N ALA A 96 -19.46 2.23 8.40
CA ALA A 96 -19.09 1.40 9.53
C ALA A 96 -18.55 0.04 9.06
N ALA A 97 -19.22 -0.63 8.11
CA ALA A 97 -18.77 -1.90 7.56
C ALA A 97 -17.37 -1.80 6.92
N CYS A 98 -17.10 -0.74 6.14
CA CYS A 98 -15.80 -0.53 5.53
C CYS A 98 -14.71 -0.22 6.58
N THR A 99 -15.02 0.57 7.60
CA THR A 99 -14.07 0.86 8.69
C THR A 99 -13.75 -0.38 9.51
N LEU A 100 -14.74 -1.24 9.77
CA LEU A 100 -14.56 -2.51 10.46
C LEU A 100 -13.66 -3.47 9.66
N ALA A 101 -13.97 -3.68 8.39
CA ALA A 101 -13.15 -4.52 7.49
C ALA A 101 -11.71 -3.98 7.36
N HIS A 102 -11.56 -2.66 7.27
CA HIS A 102 -10.25 -2.00 7.28
C HIS A 102 -9.47 -2.25 8.56
N GLY A 103 -10.13 -2.39 9.72
CA GLY A 103 -9.49 -2.73 10.98
C GLY A 103 -9.05 -4.19 11.03
N PHE A 104 -9.93 -5.13 10.67
CA PHE A 104 -9.65 -6.57 10.79
C PHE A 104 -8.52 -7.06 9.89
N ARG A 105 -8.30 -6.44 8.73
CA ARG A 105 -7.17 -6.82 7.85
C ARG A 105 -5.79 -6.64 8.49
N TYR A 106 -5.66 -5.89 9.59
CA TYR A 106 -4.41 -5.77 10.34
C TYR A 106 -4.03 -7.03 11.11
N ALA A 107 -4.94 -8.00 11.24
CA ALA A 107 -4.64 -9.32 11.78
C ALA A 107 -3.89 -10.21 10.78
N ALA A 108 -3.85 -9.83 9.49
CA ALA A 108 -3.30 -10.66 8.44
C ALA A 108 -1.81 -10.95 8.59
N VAL A 109 -1.38 -12.11 8.07
CA VAL A 109 0.01 -12.55 8.12
C VAL A 109 0.87 -11.66 7.23
N GLU A 110 1.94 -11.13 7.82
CA GLU A 110 2.98 -10.36 7.15
C GLU A 110 4.23 -11.24 7.06
N THR A 111 4.70 -11.50 5.85
CA THR A 111 5.94 -12.25 5.62
C THR A 111 6.86 -11.42 4.75
N ASP A 112 7.99 -11.01 5.32
CA ASP A 112 9.03 -10.32 4.57
C ASP A 112 9.56 -11.21 3.44
N ARG A 113 9.73 -10.62 2.26
CA ARG A 113 10.41 -11.31 1.16
C ARG A 113 11.91 -11.45 1.49
N PRO A 114 12.63 -12.45 0.95
CA PRO A 114 14.07 -12.55 1.15
C PRO A 114 14.81 -11.27 0.73
N GLY A 115 15.80 -10.85 1.53
CA GLY A 115 16.70 -9.74 1.19
C GLY A 115 16.24 -8.34 1.58
N VAL A 116 15.14 -8.19 2.33
CA VAL A 116 14.73 -6.90 2.92
C VAL A 116 14.89 -6.90 4.45
N PRO A 117 15.01 -5.72 5.10
CA PRO A 117 15.01 -5.63 6.55
C PRO A 117 13.70 -6.19 7.16
N PRO A 118 13.76 -6.79 8.37
CA PRO A 118 12.56 -7.24 9.07
C PRO A 118 11.51 -6.13 9.25
N GLY A 119 10.25 -6.44 9.02
CA GLY A 119 9.12 -5.50 9.09
C GLY A 119 8.94 -4.65 7.82
N ASN A 120 9.64 -4.95 6.73
CA ASN A 120 9.41 -4.26 5.46
C ASN A 120 8.00 -4.52 4.92
N GLU A 121 7.51 -5.76 5.01
CA GLU A 121 6.19 -6.13 4.51
C GLU A 121 5.08 -5.51 5.35
N HIS A 122 5.29 -5.38 6.65
CA HIS A 122 4.44 -4.57 7.53
C HIS A 122 4.30 -3.14 7.00
N ALA A 123 5.44 -2.49 6.75
CA ALA A 123 5.46 -1.13 6.23
C ALA A 123 4.81 -1.04 4.84
N VAL A 124 5.09 -1.97 3.92
CA VAL A 124 4.45 -2.04 2.60
C VAL A 124 2.94 -2.14 2.76
N ARG A 125 2.45 -3.10 3.55
CA ARG A 125 1.01 -3.29 3.78
C ARG A 125 0.38 -2.00 4.29
N VAL A 126 0.90 -1.40 5.37
CA VAL A 126 0.34 -0.15 5.93
C VAL A 126 0.19 0.93 4.87
N ASN A 127 1.22 1.13 4.04
CA ASN A 127 1.19 2.13 2.97
C ASN A 127 0.17 1.78 1.88
N VAL A 128 0.15 0.54 1.41
CA VAL A 128 -0.85 0.04 0.43
C VAL A 128 -2.26 0.23 0.97
N SER A 129 -2.45 -0.06 2.26
CA SER A 129 -3.72 0.05 2.98
C SER A 129 -4.29 1.48 2.96
N VAL A 130 -3.40 2.48 3.02
CA VAL A 130 -3.73 3.91 3.03
C VAL A 130 -3.99 4.42 1.61
N VAL A 131 -3.07 4.14 0.66
CA VAL A 131 -3.20 4.68 -0.70
C VAL A 131 -4.39 4.08 -1.45
N ARG A 132 -4.86 2.88 -1.06
CA ARG A 132 -6.08 2.25 -1.60
C ARG A 132 -7.38 2.75 -0.94
N ARG A 133 -7.30 3.54 0.13
CA ARG A 133 -8.45 4.16 0.83
C ARG A 133 -8.17 5.65 1.16
N PRO A 134 -7.93 6.51 0.16
CA PRO A 134 -7.52 7.89 0.39
C PRO A 134 -8.58 8.73 1.12
N ALA A 135 -9.88 8.45 0.91
CA ALA A 135 -10.99 9.17 1.52
C ALA A 135 -11.08 9.04 3.06
N ALA A 136 -10.36 8.07 3.64
CA ALA A 136 -10.32 7.85 5.09
C ALA A 136 -9.00 8.26 5.75
N THR A 137 -8.13 8.95 5.00
CA THR A 137 -6.80 9.35 5.47
C THR A 137 -6.61 10.85 5.29
N SER A 138 -5.89 11.51 6.20
CA SER A 138 -5.56 12.92 6.03
C SER A 138 -4.67 13.14 4.80
N PRO A 139 -4.74 14.31 4.13
CA PRO A 139 -3.90 14.59 2.97
C PRO A 139 -2.40 14.43 3.23
N GLN A 140 -1.94 14.82 4.41
CA GLN A 140 -0.53 14.77 4.81
C GLN A 140 -0.06 13.32 4.99
N GLU A 141 -0.83 12.51 5.72
CA GLU A 141 -0.51 11.11 5.92
C GLU A 141 -0.53 10.38 4.57
N LEU A 142 -1.54 10.65 3.74
CA LEU A 142 -1.62 10.10 2.39
C LEU A 142 -0.38 10.47 1.57
N LEU A 143 0.05 11.73 1.56
CA LEU A 143 1.23 12.16 0.82
C LEU A 143 2.50 11.42 1.26
N ILE A 144 2.77 11.33 2.56
CA ILE A 144 3.94 10.61 3.07
C ILE A 144 3.91 9.14 2.65
N ARG A 145 2.75 8.48 2.77
CA ARG A 145 2.61 7.07 2.40
C ARG A 145 2.84 6.84 0.90
N ARG A 146 2.34 7.75 0.08
CA ARG A 146 2.55 7.74 -1.37
C ARG A 146 4.02 7.88 -1.76
N LEU A 147 4.77 8.73 -1.04
CA LEU A 147 6.19 8.96 -1.29
C LEU A 147 7.08 7.82 -0.76
N LEU A 148 6.71 7.17 0.34
CA LEU A 148 7.48 6.08 0.94
C LEU A 148 7.22 4.71 0.30
N LEU A 149 5.99 4.44 -0.18
CA LEU A 149 5.63 3.13 -0.74
C LEU A 149 6.59 2.65 -1.84
N PRO A 150 6.99 3.45 -2.83
CA PRO A 150 7.93 3.03 -3.87
C PRO A 150 9.30 2.59 -3.29
N ALA A 151 9.79 3.32 -2.29
CA ALA A 151 11.05 3.00 -1.59
C ALA A 151 10.97 1.68 -0.83
N LEU A 152 9.86 1.46 -0.12
CA LEU A 152 9.59 0.22 0.60
C LEU A 152 9.53 -0.97 -0.37
N LEU A 153 8.92 -0.78 -1.54
CA LEU A 153 8.80 -1.79 -2.59
C LEU A 153 10.12 -2.16 -3.27
N ILE A 154 11.15 -1.31 -3.20
CA ILE A 154 12.52 -1.63 -3.62
C ILE A 154 13.41 -2.10 -2.44
N GLY A 155 12.83 -2.29 -1.26
CA GLY A 155 13.49 -2.88 -0.08
C GLY A 155 14.10 -1.88 0.90
N LEU A 156 13.94 -0.56 0.69
CA LEU A 156 14.40 0.44 1.65
C LEU A 156 13.37 0.63 2.76
N LEU A 157 13.73 0.26 3.99
CA LEU A 157 12.93 0.47 5.19
C LEU A 157 13.58 1.56 6.06
N PRO A 158 12.93 2.72 6.30
CA PRO A 158 13.44 3.67 7.29
C PRO A 158 13.43 3.05 8.68
N THR A 159 14.45 3.37 9.48
CA THR A 159 14.43 3.07 10.92
C THR A 159 13.27 3.82 11.59
N THR A 160 12.82 3.35 12.76
CA THR A 160 11.77 4.02 13.55
C THR A 160 12.08 5.50 13.78
N ALA A 161 13.34 5.82 14.13
CA ALA A 161 13.76 7.19 14.34
C ALA A 161 13.73 8.03 13.05
N GLN A 162 14.09 7.46 11.90
CA GLN A 162 13.96 8.14 10.61
C GLN A 162 12.49 8.38 10.26
N ALA A 163 11.63 7.36 10.40
CA ALA A 163 10.20 7.48 10.14
C ALA A 163 9.56 8.56 11.03
N GLN A 164 9.87 8.58 12.33
CA GLN A 164 9.40 9.60 13.25
C GLN A 164 9.85 11.01 12.87
N ARG A 165 11.12 11.18 12.46
CA ARG A 165 11.63 12.47 11.97
C ARG A 165 10.93 12.92 10.69
N LEU A 166 10.73 12.01 9.74
CA LEU A 166 10.01 12.30 8.49
C LEU A 166 8.58 12.76 8.78
N SER A 167 7.86 12.01 9.62
CA SER A 167 6.50 12.37 10.04
C SER A 167 6.43 13.68 10.81
N ALA A 168 7.37 13.95 11.73
CA ALA A 168 7.40 15.19 12.49
C ALA A 168 7.66 16.41 11.59
N ALA A 169 8.63 16.32 10.68
CA ALA A 169 8.94 17.39 9.74
C ALA A 169 7.78 17.67 8.77
N ALA A 170 7.12 16.63 8.26
CA ALA A 170 5.95 16.78 7.41
C ALA A 170 4.72 17.34 8.14
N LYS A 171 4.61 17.15 9.46
CA LYS A 171 3.58 17.81 10.28
C LYS A 171 3.90 19.29 10.53
N ALA A 172 5.18 19.63 10.67
CA ALA A 172 5.62 21.00 10.89
C ALA A 172 5.47 21.87 9.64
N ASP A 173 5.76 21.32 8.46
CA ASP A 173 5.54 21.95 7.16
C ASP A 173 4.89 20.94 6.21
N PRO A 174 3.55 20.97 6.10
CA PRO A 174 2.79 20.00 5.31
C PRO A 174 2.76 20.32 3.82
N SER A 175 3.53 21.30 3.34
CA SER A 175 3.54 21.63 1.91
C SER A 175 4.02 20.42 1.09
N PRO A 176 3.31 20.05 0.00
CA PRO A 176 3.67 18.87 -0.79
C PRO A 176 5.11 18.89 -1.32
N GLU A 177 5.59 20.07 -1.70
CA GLU A 177 6.94 20.31 -2.19
C GLU A 177 7.97 20.02 -1.10
N ARG A 178 7.73 20.48 0.14
CA ARG A 178 8.65 20.26 1.26
C ARG A 178 8.70 18.80 1.68
N VAL A 179 7.54 18.15 1.79
CA VAL A 179 7.45 16.73 2.15
C VAL A 179 8.13 15.86 1.08
N THR A 180 7.96 16.20 -0.19
CA THR A 180 8.65 15.52 -1.31
C THR A 180 10.16 15.70 -1.20
N ALA A 181 10.64 16.95 -1.05
CA ALA A 181 12.07 17.22 -0.90
C ALA A 181 12.70 16.51 0.31
N LEU A 182 11.95 16.38 1.40
CA LEU A 182 12.39 15.65 2.59
C LEU A 182 12.58 14.15 2.32
N VAL A 183 11.61 13.52 1.64
CA VAL A 183 11.71 12.11 1.27
C VAL A 183 12.82 11.89 0.24
N ASP A 184 12.94 12.76 -0.76
CA ASP A 184 14.00 12.72 -1.77
C ASP A 184 15.39 12.85 -1.13
N ALA A 185 15.56 13.73 -0.13
CA ALA A 185 16.80 13.84 0.62
C ALA A 185 17.13 12.55 1.41
N TRP A 186 16.13 11.91 2.01
CA TRP A 186 16.31 10.62 2.68
C TRP A 186 16.70 9.51 1.70
N LEU A 187 16.04 9.43 0.54
CA LEU A 187 16.35 8.47 -0.52
C LEU A 187 17.78 8.65 -1.04
N THR A 188 18.19 9.89 -1.29
CA THR A 188 19.54 10.23 -1.72
C THR A 188 20.57 9.82 -0.68
N ALA A 189 20.31 10.12 0.61
CA ALA A 189 21.19 9.72 1.71
C ALA A 189 21.28 8.20 1.88
N ALA A 190 20.26 7.45 1.44
CA ALA A 190 20.24 6.01 1.41
C ALA A 190 20.86 5.41 0.12
N GLY A 191 21.45 6.24 -0.75
CA GLY A 191 22.11 5.80 -1.98
C GLY A 191 21.17 5.46 -3.13
N VAL A 192 19.90 5.87 -3.07
CA VAL A 192 18.94 5.66 -4.15
C VAL A 192 19.11 6.77 -5.20
N PRO A 193 19.48 6.46 -6.45
CA PRO A 193 19.50 7.45 -7.50
C PRO A 193 18.08 7.90 -7.82
N LEU A 194 17.86 9.21 -7.76
CA LEU A 194 16.56 9.79 -8.09
C LEU A 194 16.49 10.06 -9.60
N PRO A 195 15.38 9.70 -10.27
CA PRO A 195 15.16 10.08 -11.65
C PRO A 195 15.05 11.61 -11.76
N ALA A 196 15.46 12.14 -12.92
CA ALA A 196 15.28 13.55 -13.23
C ALA A 196 13.81 13.98 -13.00
N PRO A 197 13.58 15.24 -12.59
CA PRO A 197 12.24 15.80 -12.45
C PRO A 197 11.47 15.77 -13.76
#